data_AF-A0A3M2C8S7-F1
#
_entry.id   AF-A0A3M2C8S7-F1
#
_cell.length_a   1.000
_cell.length_b   1.000
_cell.length_c   1.000
_cell.angle_alpha   90.00
_cell.angle_beta   90.00
_cell.angle_gamma   90.00
#
_symmetry.space_group_name_H-M   'P 1'
#
loop_
_entity.id
_entity.type
_entity.pdbx_description
1 polymer ?
#
loop_
_entity_poly.entity_id
_entity_poly.type
_entity_poly.pdbx_seq_one_letter_code
_entity_poly.pdbx_strand_id
1 'polypeptide(L)'
;MNVETQMIDEHKVGVLLVRRGLACGRRNEMESGVLNLVEGLSLLDVEADPRLTLCALHNLALFLTHLGLTVLARAVLLRAKPLYQQVQDPLMSARLLWLEGSLARRAGRFQLAERKLEQARLAFQAIDFRQAGQIRDELADVRRELKKVA
;
A
#
# COMPACT_ATOMS: atom_id res chain seq x y z
N MET A 1 17.28 22.12 24.70
CA MET A 1 16.35 21.03 24.34
C MET A 1 17.20 20.00 23.59
N ASN A 2 17.27 18.76 24.08
CA ASN A 2 18.23 17.77 23.58
C ASN A 2 17.72 17.14 22.27
N VAL A 3 18.63 16.89 21.32
CA VAL A 3 18.33 16.34 19.99
C VAL A 3 17.56 15.02 20.07
N GLU A 4 17.90 14.15 21.03
CA GLU A 4 17.18 12.89 21.26
C GLU A 4 15.72 13.11 21.67
N THR A 5 15.42 14.12 22.50
CA THR A 5 14.05 14.46 22.88
C THR A 5 13.25 14.96 21.69
N GLN A 6 13.88 15.75 20.82
CA GLN A 6 13.25 16.25 19.59
C GLN A 6 12.94 15.09 18.62
N MET A 7 13.89 14.17 18.38
CA MET A 7 13.66 13.02 17.51
C MET A 7 12.55 12.09 18.02
N ILE A 8 12.47 11.88 19.35
CA ILE A 8 11.40 11.08 19.97
C ILE A 8 10.03 11.73 19.73
N ASP A 9 9.94 13.06 19.82
CA ASP A 9 8.69 13.77 19.61
C ASP A 9 8.30 13.85 18.13
N GLU A 10 9.26 14.02 17.22
CA GLU A 10 9.05 13.93 15.77
C GLU A 10 8.51 12.55 15.37
N HIS A 11 9.11 11.46 15.88
CA HIS A 11 8.62 10.10 15.61
C HIS A 11 7.16 9.91 16.06
N LYS A 12 6.78 10.40 17.25
CA LYS A 12 5.39 10.31 17.73
C LYS A 12 4.42 11.08 16.83
N VAL A 13 4.81 12.27 16.35
CA VAL A 13 4.02 13.03 15.37
C VAL A 13 3.89 12.24 14.07
N GLY A 14 4.98 11.63 13.60
CA GLY A 14 4.99 10.75 12.43
C GLY A 14 4.02 9.58 12.56
N VAL A 15 4.03 8.89 13.71
CA VAL A 15 3.09 7.80 14.02
C VAL A 15 1.64 8.27 13.96
N LEU A 16 1.32 9.43 14.53
CA LEU A 16 -0.03 9.99 14.52
C LEU A 16 -0.51 10.29 13.09
N LEU A 17 0.33 10.96 12.30
CA LEU A 17 0.04 11.29 10.90
C LEU A 17 -0.16 10.04 10.05
N VAL A 18 0.69 9.02 10.21
CA VAL A 18 0.52 7.75 9.51
C VAL A 18 -0.81 7.11 9.88
N ARG A 19 -1.15 7.01 11.18
CA ARG A 19 -2.43 6.43 11.62
C ARG A 19 -3.63 7.17 11.03
N ARG A 20 -3.56 8.50 10.93
CA ARG A 20 -4.58 9.32 10.27
C ARG A 20 -4.67 9.00 8.77
N GLY A 21 -3.55 8.96 8.07
CA GLY A 21 -3.51 8.61 6.65
C GLY A 21 -4.05 7.21 6.35
N LEU A 22 -3.74 6.23 7.20
CA LEU A 22 -4.29 4.87 7.09
C LEU A 22 -5.82 4.83 7.30
N ALA A 23 -6.39 5.75 8.07
CA ALA A 23 -7.84 5.84 8.25
C ALA A 23 -8.57 6.39 7.02
N CYS A 24 -7.90 7.19 6.18
CA CYS A 24 -8.47 7.81 4.97
C CYS A 24 -8.89 6.79 3.90
N GLY A 25 -8.23 5.63 3.84
CA GLY A 25 -8.60 4.55 2.92
C GLY A 25 -10.04 4.03 3.10
N ARG A 26 -10.69 4.35 4.23
CA ARG A 26 -12.09 4.00 4.52
C ARG A 26 -13.11 5.06 4.11
N ARG A 27 -12.68 6.28 3.78
CA ARG A 27 -13.56 7.46 3.56
C ARG A 27 -13.53 8.02 2.14
N ASN A 28 -12.83 7.35 1.22
CA ASN A 28 -12.57 7.86 -0.14
C ASN A 28 -11.82 9.20 -0.16
N GLU A 29 -11.04 9.49 0.89
CA GLU A 29 -10.23 10.70 1.04
C GLU A 29 -8.77 10.39 0.69
N MET A 30 -8.52 9.78 -0.48
CA MET A 30 -7.19 9.23 -0.80
C MET A 30 -6.12 10.33 -0.89
N GLU A 31 -6.46 11.52 -1.38
CA GLU A 31 -5.58 12.68 -1.46
C GLU A 31 -5.13 13.14 -0.08
N SER A 32 -6.07 13.31 0.86
CA SER A 32 -5.76 13.60 2.27
C SER A 32 -4.92 12.48 2.89
N GLY A 33 -5.20 11.23 2.54
CA GLY A 33 -4.42 10.07 2.95
C GLY A 33 -2.96 10.16 2.48
N VAL A 34 -2.74 10.50 1.21
CA VAL A 34 -1.39 10.71 0.64
C VAL A 34 -0.64 11.79 1.40
N LEU A 35 -1.26 12.95 1.66
CA LEU A 35 -0.61 14.05 2.38
C LEU A 35 -0.15 13.62 3.78
N ASN A 36 -1.05 13.02 4.56
CA ASN A 36 -0.74 12.55 5.91
C ASN A 36 0.35 11.47 5.91
N LEU A 37 0.36 10.57 4.91
CA LEU A 37 1.35 9.51 4.82
C LEU A 37 2.72 10.05 4.42
N VAL A 38 2.80 11.01 3.49
CA VAL A 38 4.07 11.64 3.08
C VAL A 38 4.69 12.39 4.24
N GLU A 39 3.91 13.22 4.93
CA GLU A 39 4.38 13.97 6.09
C GLU A 39 4.78 13.02 7.22
N GLY A 40 3.92 12.05 7.56
CA GLY A 40 4.22 11.06 8.60
C GLY A 40 5.50 10.26 8.32
N LEU A 41 5.71 9.83 7.08
CA LEU A 41 6.92 9.10 6.67
C LEU A 41 8.20 9.93 6.75
N SER A 42 8.12 11.26 6.63
CA SER A 42 9.29 12.13 6.79
C SER A 42 9.74 12.25 8.25
N LEU A 43 8.88 11.91 9.20
CA LEU A 43 9.11 12.01 10.64
C LEU A 43 9.32 10.64 11.31
N LEU A 44 9.03 9.54 10.62
CA LEU A 44 9.22 8.20 11.16
C LEU A 44 10.69 7.78 11.13
N ASP A 45 11.20 7.41 12.30
CA ASP A 45 12.32 6.50 12.41
C ASP A 45 11.91 5.09 11.92
N VAL A 46 12.54 4.67 10.82
CA VAL A 46 12.28 3.39 10.14
C VAL A 46 12.78 2.20 10.98
N GLU A 47 13.89 2.37 11.70
CA GLU A 47 14.47 1.29 12.51
C GLU A 47 13.64 1.05 13.78
N ALA A 48 13.03 2.11 14.31
CA ALA A 48 12.15 2.02 15.47
C ALA A 48 10.83 1.28 15.18
N ASP A 49 10.21 1.52 14.01
CA ASP A 49 8.97 0.84 13.62
C ASP A 49 8.94 0.49 12.11
N PRO A 50 9.66 -0.56 11.69
CA PRO A 50 9.75 -0.96 10.29
C PRO A 50 8.41 -1.48 9.74
N ARG A 51 7.55 -2.04 10.60
CA ARG A 51 6.24 -2.57 10.20
C ARG A 51 5.25 -1.45 9.94
N LEU A 52 5.21 -0.41 10.77
CA LEU A 52 4.39 0.78 10.52
C LEU A 52 4.87 1.52 9.27
N THR A 53 6.19 1.68 9.11
CA THR A 53 6.79 2.28 7.92
C THR A 53 6.39 1.52 6.66
N LEU A 54 6.49 0.19 6.68
CA LEU A 54 6.04 -0.65 5.57
C LEU A 54 4.54 -0.48 5.28
N CYS A 55 3.71 -0.48 6.32
CA CYS A 55 2.28 -0.24 6.17
C CYS A 55 2.00 1.13 5.52
N ALA A 56 2.70 2.18 5.95
CA ALA A 56 2.55 3.53 5.42
C ALA A 56 2.96 3.61 3.95
N LEU A 57 4.14 3.08 3.59
CA LEU A 57 4.62 3.04 2.21
C LEU A 57 3.69 2.24 1.29
N HIS A 58 3.19 1.09 1.76
CA HIS A 58 2.22 0.30 1.00
C HIS A 58 0.95 1.10 0.70
N ASN A 59 0.34 1.71 1.72
CA ASN A 59 -0.90 2.47 1.53
C ASN A 59 -0.67 3.71 0.67
N LEU A 60 0.48 4.38 0.81
CA LEU A 60 0.85 5.49 -0.06
C LEU A 60 0.92 5.04 -1.52
N ALA A 61 1.62 3.94 -1.82
CA ALA A 61 1.71 3.40 -3.17
C ALA A 61 0.35 2.97 -3.73
N LEU A 62 -0.51 2.39 -2.89
CA LEU A 62 -1.86 1.98 -3.28
C LEU A 62 -2.74 3.19 -3.60
N PHE A 63 -2.75 4.22 -2.76
CA PHE A 63 -3.50 5.46 -3.01
C PHE A 63 -3.00 6.17 -4.27
N LEU A 64 -1.69 6.28 -4.46
CA LEU A 64 -1.12 6.84 -5.70
C LEU A 64 -1.54 6.03 -6.94
N THR A 65 -1.62 4.70 -6.82
CA THR A 65 -2.10 3.83 -7.91
C THR A 65 -3.58 4.09 -8.22
N HIS A 66 -4.42 4.26 -7.19
CA HIS A 66 -5.84 4.57 -7.35
C HIS A 66 -6.08 5.99 -7.86
N LEU A 67 -5.20 6.95 -7.55
CA LEU A 67 -5.23 8.31 -8.10
C LEU A 67 -4.65 8.40 -9.53
N GLY A 68 -4.13 7.29 -10.09
CA GLY A 68 -3.55 7.27 -11.43
C GLY A 68 -2.09 7.77 -11.49
N LEU A 69 -1.51 8.14 -10.35
CA LEU A 69 -0.12 8.60 -10.20
C LEU A 69 0.87 7.41 -10.18
N THR A 70 0.80 6.57 -11.21
CA THR A 70 1.48 5.27 -11.28
C THR A 70 3.00 5.35 -11.23
N VAL A 71 3.61 6.43 -11.74
CA VAL A 71 5.06 6.64 -11.67
C VAL A 71 5.51 6.80 -10.22
N LEU A 72 4.81 7.64 -9.45
CA LEU A 72 5.10 7.83 -8.03
C LEU A 72 4.82 6.57 -7.23
N ALA A 73 3.72 5.86 -7.51
CA ALA A 73 3.41 4.59 -6.86
C ALA A 73 4.53 3.55 -7.03
N ARG A 74 5.12 3.45 -8.24
CA ARG A 74 6.26 2.56 -8.51
C ARG A 74 7.52 2.99 -7.75
N ALA A 75 7.79 4.28 -7.66
CA ALA A 75 8.92 4.79 -6.89
C ALA A 75 8.78 4.47 -5.39
N VAL A 76 7.58 4.63 -4.83
CA VAL A 76 7.29 4.26 -3.43
C VAL A 76 7.44 2.76 -3.22
N LEU A 77 6.91 1.93 -4.14
CA LEU A 77 7.07 0.48 -4.07
C LEU A 77 8.55 0.07 -4.11
N LEU A 78 9.37 0.70 -4.95
CA LEU A 78 10.81 0.43 -4.99
C LEU A 78 11.48 0.69 -3.63
N ARG A 79 11.12 1.78 -2.95
CA ARG A 79 11.60 2.10 -1.60
C ARG A 79 11.09 1.12 -0.54
N ALA A 80 9.90 0.56 -0.72
CA ALA A 80 9.30 -0.38 0.23
C ALA A 80 9.84 -1.83 0.12
N LYS A 81 10.47 -2.20 -1.01
CA LYS A 81 10.93 -3.57 -1.27
C LYS A 81 11.85 -4.14 -0.17
N PRO A 82 12.86 -3.43 0.34
CA PRO A 82 13.71 -3.95 1.42
C PRO A 82 12.89 -4.23 2.69
N LEU A 83 11.93 -3.36 3.02
CA LEU A 83 11.08 -3.53 4.20
C LEU A 83 10.14 -4.73 4.07
N TYR A 84 9.61 -5.02 2.87
CA TYR A 84 8.86 -6.25 2.64
C TYR A 84 9.69 -7.51 2.93
N GLN A 85 10.97 -7.49 2.54
CA GLN A 85 11.90 -8.60 2.79
C GLN A 85 12.29 -8.72 4.27
N GLN A 86 12.40 -7.59 4.97
CA GLN A 86 12.74 -7.53 6.40
C GLN A 86 11.57 -7.98 7.29
N VAL A 87 10.36 -7.49 7.04
CA VAL A 87 9.20 -7.70 7.92
C VAL A 87 8.62 -9.12 7.80
N GLN A 88 8.73 -9.76 6.63
CA GLN A 88 8.29 -11.16 6.38
C GLN A 88 6.88 -11.50 6.90
N ASP A 89 5.95 -10.53 6.86
CA ASP A 89 4.58 -10.69 7.35
C ASP A 89 3.67 -11.24 6.22
N PRO A 90 2.92 -12.34 6.44
CA PRO A 90 1.99 -12.89 5.46
C PRO A 90 0.94 -11.87 4.96
N LEU A 91 0.45 -10.98 5.83
CA LEU A 91 -0.47 -9.92 5.45
C LEU A 91 0.21 -8.90 4.52
N MET A 92 1.47 -8.55 4.80
CA MET A 92 2.23 -7.65 3.95
C MET A 92 2.54 -8.29 2.59
N SER A 93 2.82 -9.60 2.57
CA SER A 93 3.02 -10.36 1.34
C SER A 93 1.75 -10.36 0.47
N ALA A 94 0.58 -10.60 1.07
CA ALA A 94 -0.71 -10.53 0.37
C ALA A 94 -0.98 -9.11 -0.18
N ARG A 95 -0.68 -8.08 0.61
CA ARG A 95 -0.78 -6.67 0.21
C ARG A 95 0.17 -6.31 -0.93
N LEU A 96 1.40 -6.82 -0.94
CA LEU A 96 2.33 -6.60 -2.04
C LEU A 96 1.75 -7.15 -3.35
N LEU A 97 1.22 -8.38 -3.34
CA LEU A 97 0.58 -8.98 -4.51
C LEU A 97 -0.59 -8.14 -5.02
N TRP A 98 -1.40 -7.59 -4.11
CA TRP A 98 -2.49 -6.69 -4.47
C TRP A 98 -1.97 -5.44 -5.18
N LEU A 99 -1.00 -4.73 -4.59
CA LEU A 99 -0.42 -3.51 -5.17
C LEU A 99 0.21 -3.78 -6.55
N GLU A 100 0.93 -4.89 -6.70
CA GLU A 100 1.49 -5.29 -8.01
C GLU A 100 0.41 -5.55 -9.05
N GLY A 101 -0.70 -6.18 -8.65
CA GLY A 101 -1.88 -6.39 -9.49
C GLY A 101 -2.55 -5.09 -9.93
N SER A 102 -2.80 -4.18 -8.99
CA SER A 102 -3.39 -2.86 -9.28
C SER A 102 -2.48 -2.01 -10.19
N LEU A 103 -1.17 -2.05 -9.99
CA LEU A 103 -0.20 -1.40 -10.86
C LEU A 103 -0.16 -2.02 -12.27
N ALA A 104 -0.26 -3.35 -12.38
CA ALA A 104 -0.34 -4.03 -13.67
C ALA A 104 -1.64 -3.68 -14.42
N ARG A 105 -2.76 -3.61 -13.71
CA ARG A 105 -4.05 -3.17 -14.25
C ARG A 105 -3.94 -1.76 -14.80
N ARG A 106 -3.39 -0.82 -14.02
CA ARG A 106 -3.20 0.57 -14.47
C ARG A 106 -2.28 0.70 -15.69
N ALA A 107 -1.38 -0.25 -15.89
CA ALA A 107 -0.51 -0.33 -17.06
C ALA A 107 -1.13 -1.07 -18.26
N GLY A 108 -2.41 -1.46 -18.19
CA GLY A 108 -3.10 -2.22 -19.25
C GLY A 108 -2.63 -3.68 -19.38
N ARG A 109 -1.82 -4.18 -18.45
CA ARG A 109 -1.28 -5.56 -18.47
C ARG A 109 -2.26 -6.51 -17.79
N PHE A 110 -3.45 -6.65 -18.36
CA PHE A 110 -4.58 -7.26 -17.67
C PHE A 110 -4.36 -8.74 -17.31
N GLN A 111 -3.61 -9.52 -18.10
CA GLN A 111 -3.29 -10.91 -17.77
C GLN A 111 -2.38 -11.01 -16.53
N LEU A 112 -1.40 -10.11 -16.42
CA LEU A 112 -0.54 -10.03 -15.25
C LEU A 112 -1.33 -9.55 -14.03
N ALA A 113 -2.19 -8.55 -14.22
CA ALA A 113 -3.06 -8.03 -13.18
C ALA A 113 -3.96 -9.12 -12.60
N GLU A 114 -4.65 -9.90 -13.45
CA GLU A 114 -5.51 -10.99 -13.01
C GLU A 114 -4.74 -12.01 -12.17
N ARG A 115 -3.59 -12.48 -12.65
CA ARG A 115 -2.76 -13.46 -11.93
C ARG A 115 -2.37 -12.95 -10.55
N LYS A 116 -1.90 -11.70 -10.46
CA LYS A 116 -1.44 -11.10 -9.19
C LYS A 116 -2.58 -10.84 -8.21
N LEU A 117 -3.72 -10.35 -8.70
CA LEU A 117 -4.91 -10.12 -7.88
C LEU A 117 -5.52 -11.43 -7.39
N GLU A 118 -5.50 -12.50 -8.19
CA GLU A 118 -5.94 -13.83 -7.77
C GLU A 118 -5.03 -14.40 -6.68
N GLN A 119 -3.71 -14.28 -6.84
CA GLN A 119 -2.75 -14.65 -5.81
C GLN A 119 -2.97 -13.87 -4.51
N ALA A 120 -3.20 -12.55 -4.61
CA ALA A 120 -3.53 -11.71 -3.45
C ALA A 120 -4.82 -12.20 -2.77
N ARG A 121 -5.88 -12.45 -3.55
CA ARG A 121 -7.18 -12.93 -3.05
C ARG A 121 -7.03 -14.22 -2.25
N LEU A 122 -6.30 -15.21 -2.80
CA LEU A 122 -6.04 -16.49 -2.12
C LEU A 122 -5.21 -16.28 -0.85
N ALA A 123 -4.18 -15.42 -0.90
CA ALA A 123 -3.37 -15.11 0.26
C ALA A 123 -4.17 -14.45 1.39
N PHE A 124 -5.07 -13.51 1.09
CA PHE A 124 -5.95 -12.89 2.08
C PHE A 124 -6.98 -13.86 2.66
N GLN A 125 -7.48 -14.81 1.86
CA GLN A 125 -8.36 -15.88 2.35
C GLN A 125 -7.63 -16.81 3.32
N ALA A 126 -6.38 -17.17 3.04
CA ALA A 126 -5.59 -18.05 3.90
C ALA A 126 -5.31 -17.45 5.30
N ILE A 127 -5.42 -16.13 5.46
CA ILE A 127 -5.19 -15.41 6.73
C ILE A 127 -6.48 -14.78 7.30
N ASP A 128 -7.66 -15.23 6.83
CA ASP A 128 -8.99 -14.78 7.27
C ASP A 128 -9.19 -13.25 7.33
N PHE A 129 -8.58 -12.52 6.39
CA PHE A 129 -8.56 -11.07 6.44
C PHE A 129 -9.62 -10.42 5.54
N ARG A 130 -10.40 -9.49 6.12
CA ARG A 130 -11.60 -8.87 5.51
C ARG A 130 -11.36 -8.09 4.20
N GLN A 131 -10.11 -7.79 3.82
CA GLN A 131 -9.80 -7.03 2.58
C GLN A 131 -10.11 -7.80 1.27
N ALA A 132 -10.49 -9.07 1.34
CA ALA A 132 -10.89 -9.88 0.17
C ALA A 132 -12.09 -9.33 -0.62
N GLY A 133 -12.88 -8.39 -0.07
CA GLY A 133 -13.96 -7.72 -0.81
C GLY A 133 -13.46 -6.82 -1.94
N GLN A 134 -12.56 -5.89 -1.62
CA GLN A 134 -12.06 -4.87 -2.58
C GLN A 134 -11.30 -5.50 -3.75
N ILE A 135 -10.56 -6.58 -3.49
CA ILE A 135 -9.80 -7.29 -4.52
C ILE A 135 -10.75 -8.00 -5.50
N ARG A 136 -11.91 -8.49 -5.04
CA ARG A 136 -12.87 -9.15 -5.92
C ARG A 136 -13.47 -8.19 -6.94
N ASP A 137 -13.78 -6.96 -6.54
CA ASP A 137 -14.33 -5.95 -7.44
C ASP A 137 -13.29 -5.57 -8.50
N GLU A 138 -12.04 -5.33 -8.07
CA GLU A 138 -10.93 -5.01 -8.98
C GLU A 138 -10.60 -6.19 -9.94
N LEU A 139 -10.66 -7.43 -9.45
CA LEU A 139 -10.50 -8.63 -10.28
C LEU A 139 -11.62 -8.76 -11.32
N ALA A 140 -12.86 -8.45 -10.96
CA ALA A 140 -13.99 -8.46 -11.89
C ALA A 140 -13.81 -7.42 -13.00
N ASP A 141 -13.32 -6.21 -12.67
CA ASP A 141 -12.97 -5.19 -13.66
C ASP A 141 -11.91 -5.69 -14.63
N VAL A 142 -10.80 -6.24 -14.12
CA VAL A 142 -9.71 -6.77 -14.95
C VAL A 142 -10.21 -7.86 -15.91
N ARG A 143 -11.05 -8.78 -15.42
CA ARG A 143 -11.65 -9.84 -16.24
C ARG A 143 -12.57 -9.31 -17.33
N ARG A 144 -13.30 -8.24 -17.07
CA ARG A 144 -14.12 -7.58 -18.10
C ARG A 144 -13.25 -6.97 -19.19
N GLU A 145 -12.15 -6.32 -18.83
CA GLU A 145 -11.21 -5.77 -19.82
C GLU A 145 -10.52 -6.87 -20.64
N LEU A 146 -10.12 -7.98 -20.01
CA LEU A 146 -9.54 -9.13 -20.72
C LEU A 146 -10.46 -9.68 -21.80
N LYS A 147 -11.77 -9.75 -21.55
CA LYS A 147 -12.76 -10.23 -22.53
C LYS A 147 -12.94 -9.29 -23.72
N LYS A 148 -12.56 -8.01 -23.62
CA LYS A 148 -12.64 -7.04 -24.74
C LYS A 148 -11.45 -7.13 -25.68
N VAL A 149 -10.33 -7.65 -25.18
CA VAL A 149 -9.04 -7.73 -25.91
C VAL A 149 -8.68 -9.15 -26.35
N ALA A 150 -9.56 -10.11 -26.09
CA ALA A 150 -9.47 -11.51 -26.51
C ALA A 150 -10.40 -11.75 -27.71
#